data_AF-A0A520A411-F1
#
_entry.id   AF-A0A520A411-F1
#
_cell.length_a   1.000
_cell.length_b   1.000
_cell.length_c   1.000
_cell.angle_alpha   90.00
_cell.angle_beta   90.00
_cell.angle_gamma   90.00
#
_symmetry.space_group_name_H-M   'P 1'
#
loop_
_entity.id
_entity.type
_entity.pdbx_description
1 polymer ?
#
loop_
_entity_poly.entity_id
_entity_poly.type
_entity_poly.pdbx_seq_one_letter_code
_entity_poly.pdbx_strand_id
1 'polypeptide(L)'
;MRFFPSLTENFTSPLPPAELLGHVQDCVQQARDFSGRVTGNQFTISRVIAYRNSLLPRISGAVMAGPGGGSRLHLQHSLHPFVLAFAALWLGGLGCLVAELGLGLLACPYPKLKRPSSHMAGRAFLRSCLAELILFKRGQLAKKGLGIISAKQEKDLGKDKAPTSRGFFVASRL
;
A
#
# COMPACT_ATOMS: atom_id res chain seq x y z
N MET A 1 10.74 3.54 -7.16
CA MET A 1 10.80 4.58 -6.11
C MET A 1 9.55 4.48 -5.24
N ARG A 2 9.68 4.26 -3.93
CA ARG A 2 8.56 4.29 -2.98
C ARG A 2 8.36 5.75 -2.56
N PHE A 3 7.31 6.40 -3.06
CA PHE A 3 7.08 7.84 -2.90
C PHE A 3 6.56 8.25 -1.50
N PHE A 4 6.28 7.29 -0.63
CA PHE A 4 5.64 7.55 0.67
C PHE A 4 6.41 6.90 1.80
N PRO A 5 6.53 7.58 2.97
CA PRO A 5 7.08 6.98 4.16
C PRO A 5 6.17 5.84 4.56
N SER A 6 6.62 4.60 4.33
CA SER A 6 6.01 3.47 5.00
C SER A 6 6.59 3.45 6.41
N LEU A 7 5.71 3.50 7.41
CA LEU A 7 6.14 3.23 8.77
C LEU A 7 6.61 1.78 8.80
N THR A 8 7.88 1.61 9.10
CA THR A 8 8.48 0.29 9.23
C THR A 8 8.78 0.06 10.69
N GLU A 9 8.25 -1.02 11.24
CA GLU A 9 8.53 -1.43 12.60
C GLU A 9 9.18 -2.80 12.61
N ASN A 10 10.19 -2.95 13.45
CA ASN A 10 10.90 -4.22 13.62
C ASN A 10 10.59 -4.77 14.99
N PHE A 11 10.06 -6.00 15.02
CA PHE A 11 9.79 -6.72 16.25
C PHE A 11 10.68 -7.95 16.33
N THR A 12 11.23 -8.21 17.51
CA THR A 12 11.99 -9.42 17.80
C THR A 12 11.13 -10.36 18.62
N SER A 13 11.07 -11.63 18.24
CA SER A 13 10.40 -12.69 18.98
C SER A 13 11.40 -13.78 19.32
N PRO A 14 11.30 -14.42 20.50
CA PRO A 14 12.11 -15.59 20.84
C PRO A 14 11.69 -16.84 20.06
N LEU A 15 10.51 -16.84 19.42
CA LEU A 15 9.98 -18.00 18.70
C LEU A 15 10.71 -18.21 17.37
N PRO A 16 10.88 -19.46 16.92
CA PRO A 16 11.40 -19.75 15.60
C PRO A 16 10.42 -19.29 14.51
N PRO A 17 10.91 -18.96 13.29
CA PRO A 17 10.08 -18.35 12.25
C PRO A 17 8.86 -19.18 11.83
N ALA A 18 8.99 -20.51 11.83
CA ALA A 18 7.93 -21.42 11.42
C ALA A 18 6.74 -21.41 12.40
N GLU A 19 7.01 -21.44 13.71
CA GLU A 19 5.97 -21.37 14.74
C GLU A 19 5.27 -20.02 14.72
N LEU A 20 6.04 -18.95 14.55
CA LEU A 20 5.48 -17.60 14.49
C LEU A 20 4.59 -17.41 13.26
N LEU A 21 5.00 -17.93 12.11
CA LEU A 21 4.16 -17.94 10.91
C LEU A 21 2.89 -18.77 11.11
N GLY A 22 2.99 -19.91 11.81
CA GLY A 22 1.83 -20.71 12.23
C GLY A 22 0.84 -19.89 13.05
N HIS A 23 1.32 -19.17 14.07
CA HIS A 23 0.47 -18.31 14.89
C HIS A 23 -0.20 -17.20 14.08
N VAL A 24 0.52 -16.58 13.13
CA VAL A 24 -0.06 -15.56 12.25
C VAL A 24 -1.12 -16.17 11.33
N GLN A 25 -0.86 -17.36 10.79
CA GLN A 25 -1.81 -18.07 9.94
C GLN A 25 -3.09 -18.44 10.71
N ASP A 26 -2.95 -18.95 11.93
CA ASP A 26 -4.06 -19.31 12.80
C ASP A 26 -4.89 -18.08 13.15
N CYS A 27 -4.23 -16.96 13.50
CA CYS A 27 -4.91 -15.68 13.71
C CYS A 27 -5.71 -15.25 12.48
N VAL A 28 -5.17 -15.39 11.27
CA VAL A 28 -5.87 -14.97 10.03
C VAL A 28 -7.05 -15.90 9.70
N GLN A 29 -6.97 -17.19 10.03
CA GLN A 29 -8.03 -18.15 9.74
C GLN A 29 -9.14 -18.15 10.79
N GLN A 30 -8.78 -17.96 12.06
CA GLN A 30 -9.72 -17.99 13.18
C GLN A 30 -10.32 -16.61 13.48
N ALA A 31 -9.62 -15.52 13.22
CA ALA A 31 -10.12 -14.19 13.56
C ALA A 31 -11.21 -13.73 12.59
N ARG A 32 -12.39 -13.46 13.14
CA ARG A 32 -13.47 -12.74 12.43
C ARG A 32 -13.06 -11.32 12.02
N ASP A 33 -12.08 -10.76 12.74
CA ASP A 33 -11.69 -9.36 12.68
C ASP A 33 -10.49 -9.08 11.78
N PHE A 34 -9.77 -10.10 11.31
CA PHE A 34 -8.61 -9.93 10.44
C PHE A 34 -8.70 -10.84 9.22
N SER A 35 -8.39 -10.29 8.06
CA SER A 35 -8.34 -11.04 6.80
C SER A 35 -7.03 -10.74 6.10
N GLY A 36 -6.50 -11.75 5.39
CA GLY A 36 -5.20 -11.62 4.79
C GLY A 36 -4.72 -12.88 4.09
N ARG A 37 -3.47 -12.83 3.66
CA ARG A 37 -2.77 -13.96 3.06
C ARG A 37 -1.38 -14.06 3.64
N VAL A 38 -0.98 -15.27 3.97
CA VAL A 38 0.40 -15.64 4.28
C VAL A 38 0.96 -16.39 3.07
N THR A 39 2.17 -16.08 2.65
CA THR A 39 2.82 -16.69 1.47
C THR A 39 4.31 -16.83 1.75
N GLY A 40 4.74 -18.06 2.02
CA GLY A 40 6.09 -18.33 2.52
C GLY A 40 6.35 -17.54 3.80
N ASN A 41 7.40 -16.73 3.79
CA ASN A 41 7.81 -15.92 4.94
C ASN A 41 7.19 -14.51 4.97
N GLN A 42 6.30 -14.20 4.02
CA GLN A 42 5.65 -12.91 3.93
C GLN A 42 4.17 -13.04 4.29
N PHE A 43 3.62 -12.02 4.91
CA PHE A 43 2.19 -11.94 5.19
C PHE A 43 1.64 -10.57 4.85
N THR A 44 0.37 -10.54 4.50
CA THR A 44 -0.38 -9.30 4.39
C THR A 44 -1.74 -9.47 5.01
N ILE A 45 -2.01 -8.65 6.03
CA ILE A 45 -3.23 -8.69 6.82
C ILE A 45 -3.85 -7.31 6.92
N SER A 46 -5.16 -7.28 7.07
CA SER A 46 -5.96 -6.08 7.28
C SER A 46 -7.15 -6.41 8.15
N ARG A 47 -7.60 -5.44 8.95
CA ARG A 47 -8.81 -5.61 9.75
C ARG A 47 -10.02 -5.78 8.83
N VAL A 48 -10.89 -6.74 9.12
CA VAL A 48 -12.22 -6.87 8.53
C VAL A 48 -13.11 -5.85 9.23
N ILE A 49 -13.63 -4.89 8.46
CA ILE A 49 -14.64 -3.95 8.94
C ILE A 49 -15.90 -4.11 8.09
N ALA A 50 -17.07 -3.88 8.69
CA ALA A 50 -18.35 -4.08 8.01
C ALA A 50 -18.65 -3.03 6.92
N TYR A 51 -17.93 -1.91 6.90
CA TYR A 51 -18.17 -0.78 5.99
C TYR A 51 -16.99 -0.57 5.03
N ARG A 52 -17.21 0.19 3.94
CA ARG A 52 -16.14 0.54 3.00
C ARG A 52 -15.36 1.73 3.52
N ASN A 53 -14.10 1.51 3.92
CA ASN A 53 -13.20 2.59 4.31
C ASN A 53 -11.84 2.45 3.62
N SER A 54 -11.45 3.48 2.89
CA SER A 54 -10.17 3.55 2.18
C SER A 54 -8.99 3.87 3.10
N LEU A 55 -9.26 4.35 4.34
CA LEU A 55 -8.28 4.65 5.37
C LEU A 55 -7.74 3.39 6.08
N LEU A 56 -8.13 2.19 5.65
CA LEU A 56 -7.70 0.98 6.33
C LEU A 56 -6.20 0.79 6.19
N PRO A 57 -5.45 0.73 7.29
CA PRO A 57 -4.04 0.43 7.24
C PRO A 57 -3.87 -1.03 6.79
N ARG A 58 -3.13 -1.23 5.70
CA ARG A 58 -2.71 -2.56 5.28
C ARG A 58 -1.38 -2.87 5.95
N ILE A 59 -1.35 -3.94 6.75
CA ILE A 59 -0.16 -4.40 7.44
C ILE A 59 0.46 -5.50 6.57
N SER A 60 1.63 -5.23 6.01
CA SER A 60 2.39 -6.22 5.26
C SER A 60 3.70 -6.45 5.99
N GLY A 61 4.16 -7.69 6.09
CA GLY A 61 5.39 -7.97 6.80
C GLY A 61 6.09 -9.22 6.31
N ALA A 62 7.33 -9.36 6.75
CA ALA A 62 8.14 -10.56 6.52
C ALA A 62 8.70 -11.06 7.86
N VAL A 63 8.68 -12.38 8.04
CA VAL A 63 9.31 -13.06 9.16
C VAL A 63 10.69 -13.55 8.69
N MET A 64 11.73 -13.16 9.41
CA MET A 64 13.12 -13.52 9.14
C MET A 64 13.70 -14.21 10.37
N ALA A 65 14.74 -15.02 10.17
CA ALA A 65 15.49 -15.59 11.29
C ALA A 65 16.16 -14.47 12.10
N GLY A 66 15.98 -14.51 13.42
CA GLY A 66 16.61 -13.62 14.38
C GLY A 66 17.86 -14.25 15.03
N PRO A 67 18.64 -13.46 15.77
CA PRO A 67 19.76 -13.98 16.54
C PRO A 67 19.30 -15.00 17.58
N GLY A 68 20.10 -16.03 17.84
CA GLY A 68 19.84 -17.00 18.92
C GLY A 68 18.66 -17.95 18.68
N GLY A 69 18.27 -18.19 17.42
CA GLY A 69 17.18 -19.11 17.09
C GLY A 69 15.77 -18.50 17.12
N GLY A 70 15.66 -17.21 17.44
CA GLY A 70 14.39 -16.46 17.40
C GLY A 70 14.02 -15.96 16.01
N SER A 71 13.07 -15.02 15.97
CA SER A 71 12.55 -14.39 14.76
C SER A 71 12.63 -12.87 14.80
N ARG A 72 12.79 -12.26 13.61
CA ARG A 72 12.60 -10.83 13.37
C ARG A 72 11.42 -10.63 12.45
N LEU A 73 10.45 -9.85 12.89
CA LEU A 73 9.34 -9.39 12.06
C LEU A 73 9.67 -8.00 11.56
N HIS A 74 9.63 -7.85 10.24
CA HIS A 74 9.69 -6.55 9.59
C HIS A 74 8.29 -6.20 9.12
N LEU A 75 7.63 -5.28 9.82
CA LEU A 75 6.29 -4.80 9.50
C LEU A 75 6.39 -3.53 8.67
N GLN A 76 5.51 -3.41 7.69
CA GLN A 76 5.35 -2.25 6.84
C GLN A 76 3.88 -1.84 6.83
N HIS A 77 3.61 -0.63 7.31
CA HIS A 77 2.29 -0.02 7.24
C HIS A 77 2.18 0.82 5.98
N SER A 78 1.09 0.62 5.22
CA SER A 78 0.81 1.43 4.04
C SER A 78 -0.66 1.87 4.03
N LEU A 79 -0.86 3.17 3.81
CA LEU A 79 -2.15 3.77 3.54
C LEU A 79 -2.47 3.67 2.05
N HIS A 80 -3.75 3.64 1.72
CA HIS A 80 -4.17 3.61 0.33
C HIS A 80 -3.71 4.90 -0.38
N PRO A 81 -3.04 4.82 -1.54
CA PRO A 81 -2.48 6.01 -2.20
C PRO A 81 -3.50 7.12 -2.49
N PHE A 82 -4.76 6.74 -2.76
CA PHE A 82 -5.85 7.71 -2.97
C PHE A 82 -6.13 8.57 -1.73
N VAL A 83 -6.05 7.97 -0.55
CA VAL A 83 -6.24 8.68 0.72
C VAL A 83 -5.15 9.71 0.92
N LEU A 84 -3.90 9.33 0.64
CA LEU A 84 -2.77 10.22 0.76
C LEU A 84 -2.91 11.42 -0.19
N ALA A 85 -3.30 11.18 -1.45
CA ALA A 85 -3.55 12.25 -2.40
C ALA A 85 -4.69 13.19 -1.95
N PHE A 86 -5.79 12.62 -1.44
CA PHE A 86 -6.90 13.39 -0.90
C PHE A 86 -6.48 14.23 0.30
N ALA A 87 -5.75 13.64 1.25
CA ALA A 87 -5.26 14.32 2.44
C ALA A 87 -4.28 15.46 2.08
N ALA A 88 -3.37 15.23 1.13
CA ALA A 88 -2.44 16.26 0.65
C ALA A 88 -3.16 17.45 0.01
N LEU A 89 -4.17 17.18 -0.83
CA LEU A 89 -4.99 18.22 -1.46
C LEU A 89 -5.77 19.01 -0.41
N TRP A 90 -6.40 18.31 0.54
CA TRP A 90 -7.25 18.94 1.54
C TRP A 90 -6.45 19.75 2.56
N LEU A 91 -5.40 19.17 3.14
CA LEU A 91 -4.54 19.84 4.12
C LEU A 91 -3.70 20.95 3.46
N GLY A 92 -3.23 20.73 2.23
CA GLY A 92 -2.52 21.76 1.49
C GLY A 92 -3.42 22.96 1.20
N GLY A 93 -4.66 22.72 0.73
CA GLY A 93 -5.61 23.79 0.43
C GLY A 93 -6.01 24.58 1.68
N LEU A 94 -6.31 23.88 2.77
CA LEU A 94 -6.63 24.50 4.06
C LEU A 94 -5.43 25.29 4.60
N GLY A 95 -4.22 24.74 4.52
CA GLY A 95 -2.99 25.41 4.94
C GLY A 95 -2.73 26.70 4.16
N CYS A 96 -2.93 26.70 2.84
CA CYS A 96 -2.83 27.91 2.03
C CYS A 96 -3.84 28.98 2.44
N LEU A 97 -5.10 28.61 2.67
CA LEU A 97 -6.14 29.55 3.08
C LEU A 97 -5.85 30.16 4.45
N VAL A 98 -5.43 29.34 5.42
CA VAL A 98 -5.03 29.81 6.76
C VAL A 98 -3.81 30.74 6.67
N ALA A 99 -2.83 30.42 5.82
CA ALA A 99 -1.65 31.28 5.63
C ALA A 99 -2.02 32.65 5.05
N GLU A 100 -2.91 32.71 4.05
CA GLU A 100 -3.36 33.98 3.46
C GLU A 100 -4.14 34.84 4.45
N LEU A 101 -5.06 34.22 5.22
CA LEU A 101 -5.84 34.93 6.25
C LEU A 101 -4.98 35.35 7.44
N GLY A 102 -4.10 34.47 7.91
CA GLY A 102 -3.18 34.76 9.02
C GLY A 102 -2.19 35.86 8.71
N LEU A 103 -1.62 35.87 7.49
CA LEU A 103 -0.74 36.95 7.04
C LEU A 103 -1.50 38.27 6.87
N GLY A 104 -2.75 38.21 6.41
CA GLY A 104 -3.63 39.38 6.32
C GLY A 104 -3.95 40.00 7.68
N LEU A 105 -4.11 39.18 8.73
CA LEU A 105 -4.34 39.64 10.10
C LEU A 105 -3.07 40.20 10.76
N LEU A 106 -1.91 39.59 10.51
CA LEU A 106 -0.61 40.07 11.04
C LEU A 106 -0.10 41.33 10.31
N ALA A 107 -0.52 41.58 9.06
CA ALA A 107 -0.10 42.74 8.28
C ALA A 107 -0.84 44.05 8.63
N CYS A 108 -1.84 44.03 9.51
CA CYS A 108 -2.44 45.23 10.09
C CYS A 108 -1.71 45.57 11.41
N PRO A 109 -0.68 46.43 11.35
CA PRO A 109 -0.94 47.87 11.41
C PRO A 109 -0.08 48.76 10.48
N TYR A 110 0.39 48.29 9.32
CA TYR A 110 1.22 49.11 8.41
C TYR A 110 0.58 49.34 7.03
N PRO A 111 -0.05 50.52 6.79
CA PRO A 111 -0.90 50.76 5.62
C PRO A 111 -0.16 51.04 4.29
N LYS A 112 1.10 50.63 4.10
CA LYS A 112 1.87 51.00 2.88
C LYS A 112 2.62 49.87 2.15
N LEU A 113 2.35 48.60 2.42
CA LEU A 113 2.89 47.52 1.58
C LEU A 113 2.00 47.26 0.35
N LYS A 114 2.57 47.45 -0.85
CA LYS A 114 1.93 47.15 -2.13
C LYS A 114 1.65 45.65 -2.19
N ARG A 115 0.38 45.24 -2.00
CA ARG A 115 -0.02 43.82 -1.99
C ARG A 115 0.41 43.16 -3.31
N PRO A 116 1.21 42.09 -3.28
CA PRO A 116 1.41 41.27 -4.46
C PRO A 116 0.06 40.66 -4.85
N SER A 117 -0.24 40.62 -6.16
CA SER A 117 -1.50 40.13 -6.71
C SER A 117 -1.79 38.70 -6.23
N SER A 118 -2.75 38.57 -5.31
CA SER A 118 -3.19 37.31 -4.68
C SER A 118 -3.71 36.28 -5.69
N HIS A 119 -3.97 36.67 -6.93
CA HIS A 119 -4.34 35.75 -8.01
C HIS A 119 -3.21 34.78 -8.43
N MET A 120 -1.95 35.03 -8.06
CA MET A 120 -0.84 34.13 -8.44
C MET A 120 -0.67 32.94 -7.50
N ALA A 121 -0.90 33.11 -6.19
CA ALA A 121 -0.69 32.06 -5.19
C ALA A 121 -1.69 30.90 -5.36
N GLY A 122 -2.98 31.21 -5.48
CA GLY A 122 -4.01 30.19 -5.72
C GLY A 122 -3.84 29.42 -7.04
N ARG A 123 -3.36 30.08 -8.11
CA ARG A 123 -3.12 29.42 -9.42
C ARG A 123 -1.89 28.51 -9.39
N ALA A 124 -0.85 28.87 -8.63
CA ALA A 124 0.31 28.01 -8.43
C ALA A 124 -0.05 26.76 -7.61
N PHE A 125 -0.86 26.93 -6.56
CA PHE A 125 -1.35 25.81 -5.75
C PHE A 125 -2.24 24.84 -6.56
N LEU A 126 -3.19 25.37 -7.34
CA LEU A 126 -4.06 24.56 -8.19
C LEU A 126 -3.26 23.79 -9.26
N ARG A 127 -2.22 24.40 -9.84
CA ARG A 127 -1.32 23.75 -10.80
C ARG A 127 -0.49 22.64 -10.16
N SER A 128 0.04 22.87 -8.97
CA SER A 128 0.76 21.85 -8.21
C SER A 128 -0.15 20.66 -7.86
N CYS A 129 -1.37 20.94 -7.39
CA CYS A 129 -2.37 19.90 -7.12
C CYS A 129 -2.77 19.12 -8.37
N LEU A 130 -2.97 19.79 -9.51
CA LEU A 130 -3.29 19.11 -10.76
C LEU A 130 -2.14 18.23 -11.24
N ALA A 131 -0.89 18.68 -11.10
CA ALA A 131 0.30 17.91 -11.46
C ALA A 131 0.39 16.62 -10.63
N GLU A 132 0.21 16.70 -9.31
CA GLU A 132 0.19 15.54 -8.42
C GLU A 132 -0.96 14.57 -8.72
N LEU A 133 -2.16 15.09 -9.02
CA LEU A 133 -3.30 14.27 -9.42
C LEU A 133 -3.05 13.54 -10.76
N ILE A 134 -2.40 14.22 -11.72
CA ILE A 134 -2.01 13.63 -13.01
C ILE A 134 -0.94 12.56 -12.82
N LEU A 135 0.10 12.82 -12.02
CA LEU A 135 1.14 11.85 -11.69
C LEU A 135 0.54 10.62 -10.98
N PHE A 136 -0.40 10.85 -10.07
CA PHE A 136 -1.14 9.79 -9.39
C PHE A 136 -1.93 8.91 -10.37
N LYS A 137 -2.69 9.54 -11.28
CA LYS A 137 -3.50 8.82 -12.28
C LYS A 137 -2.61 8.02 -13.23
N ARG A 138 -1.44 8.56 -13.62
CA ARG A 138 -0.43 7.85 -14.43
C ARG A 138 0.16 6.66 -13.68
N GLY A 139 0.46 6.79 -12.39
CA GLY A 139 0.94 5.68 -11.55
C GLY A 139 -0.08 4.54 -11.40
N GLN A 140 -1.38 4.86 -11.30
CA GLN A 140 -2.45 3.85 -11.25
C GLN A 140 -2.65 3.14 -12.59
N LEU A 141 -2.54 3.86 -13.71
CA LEU A 141 -2.64 3.29 -15.05
C LEU A 141 -1.46 2.35 -15.36
N ALA A 142 -0.24 2.71 -14.94
CA ALA A 142 0.93 1.86 -15.09
C ALA A 142 0.80 0.53 -14.32
N LYS A 143 0.26 0.56 -13.09
CA LYS A 143 0.01 -0.65 -12.30
C LYS A 143 -1.07 -1.55 -12.90
N LYS A 144 -2.15 -0.97 -13.44
CA LYS A 144 -3.18 -1.75 -14.16
C LYS A 144 -2.62 -2.38 -15.44
N GLY A 145 -1.77 -1.67 -16.19
CA GLY A 145 -1.10 -2.22 -17.38
C GLY A 145 -0.17 -3.40 -17.06
N LEU A 146 0.66 -3.29 -16.01
CA LEU A 146 1.54 -4.37 -15.55
C LEU A 146 0.78 -5.59 -15.02
N GLY A 147 -0.35 -5.40 -14.32
CA GLY A 147 -1.21 -6.50 -13.89
C GLY A 147 -1.84 -7.27 -15.05
N ILE A 148 -2.19 -6.59 -16.15
CA ILE A 148 -2.71 -7.22 -17.37
C ILE A 148 -1.62 -8.02 -18.10
N ILE A 149 -0.38 -7.53 -18.12
CA ILE A 149 0.75 -8.23 -18.74
C ILE A 149 1.11 -9.50 -17.94
N SER A 150 1.12 -9.42 -16.61
CA SER A 150 1.40 -10.58 -15.74
C SER A 150 0.31 -11.66 -15.83
N ALA A 151 -0.97 -11.26 -15.89
CA ALA A 151 -2.09 -12.19 -16.05
C ALA A 151 -2.12 -12.86 -17.43
N LYS A 152 -1.55 -12.22 -18.45
CA LYS A 152 -1.40 -12.81 -19.79
C LYS A 152 -0.27 -13.84 -19.83
N GLN A 153 0.85 -13.58 -19.16
CA GLN A 153 1.98 -14.51 -19.13
C GLN A 153 1.67 -15.83 -18.41
N GLU A 154 0.80 -15.80 -17.38
CA GLU A 154 0.36 -17.02 -16.68
C GLU A 154 -0.60 -17.88 -17.53
N LYS A 155 -1.41 -17.27 -18.40
CA LYS A 155 -2.27 -18.01 -19.34
C LYS A 155 -1.49 -18.64 -20.49
N ASP A 156 -0.41 -18.02 -20.93
CA ASP A 156 0.42 -18.54 -22.02
C ASP A 156 1.38 -19.65 -21.53
N LEU A 157 1.79 -19.66 -20.26
CA LEU A 157 2.60 -20.75 -19.67
C LEU A 157 1.77 -22.00 -19.28
N GLY A 158 0.44 -21.89 -19.21
CA GLY A 158 -0.46 -22.98 -18.84
C GLY A 158 -0.92 -23.87 -20.02
N LYS A 159 -0.54 -23.55 -21.27
CA LYS A 159 -1.03 -24.25 -22.47
C LYS A 159 -0.15 -25.39 -22.99
N ASP A 160 1.05 -25.62 -22.42
CA ASP A 160 2.02 -26.60 -22.92
C ASP A 160 2.10 -27.91 -22.11
N LYS A 161 1.09 -28.25 -21.29
CA LYS A 161 1.00 -29.59 -20.66
C LYS A 161 -0.28 -30.32 -21.06
N ALA A 162 -0.32 -30.79 -22.30
CA ALA A 162 -1.13 -31.94 -22.66
C ALA A 162 -0.41 -33.23 -22.23
N PRO A 163 -1.06 -34.16 -21.52
CA PRO A 163 -0.47 -35.46 -21.21
C PRO A 163 -0.61 -36.38 -22.42
N THR A 164 0.48 -36.59 -23.16
CA THR A 164 0.60 -37.72 -24.08
C THR A 164 0.98 -38.96 -23.27
N SER A 165 0.01 -39.55 -22.57
CA SER A 165 0.14 -40.91 -22.02
C SER A 165 -0.57 -41.89 -22.96
N ARG A 166 0.15 -42.34 -24.00
CA ARG A 166 -0.18 -43.57 -24.73
C ARG A 166 0.43 -44.75 -23.97
N GLY A 167 -0.44 -45.68 -23.56
CA GLY A 167 -0.18 -47.11 -23.45
C GLY A 167 0.76 -47.57 -22.33
N PHE A 168 0.21 -48.31 -21.37
CA PHE A 168 0.53 -49.74 -21.23
C PHE A 168 -0.48 -50.39 -20.27
N PHE A 169 -1.42 -51.12 -20.85
CA PHE A 169 -2.21 -52.15 -20.17
C PHE A 169 -1.30 -53.37 -20.04
N VAL A 170 -0.97 -53.80 -18.82
CA VAL A 170 -0.59 -55.20 -18.55
C VAL A 170 -1.44 -55.67 -17.39
N ALA A 171 -2.42 -56.49 -17.74
CA ALA A 171 -3.04 -57.42 -16.83
C ALA A 171 -2.04 -58.53 -16.51
N SER A 172 -1.90 -58.89 -15.24
CA SER A 172 -1.56 -60.25 -14.83
C SER A 172 -2.26 -60.55 -13.51
N ARG A 173 -3.20 -61.50 -13.60
CA ARG A 173 -3.72 -62.28 -12.48
C ARG A 173 -2.59 -63.18 -11.95
N LEU A 174 -2.48 -63.29 -10.64
CA LEU A 174 -2.63 -64.51 -9.82
C LEU A 174 -2.12 -64.22 -8.41
#